data_AF-A0A105TSK4-F1
#
_entry.id   AF-A0A105TSK4-F1
#
_cell.length_a   1.000
_cell.length_b   1.000
_cell.length_c   1.000
_cell.angle_alpha   90.00
_cell.angle_beta   90.00
_cell.angle_gamma   90.00
#
_symmetry.space_group_name_H-M   'P 1'
#
loop_
_entity.id
_entity.type
_entity.pdbx_description
1 polymer ?
#
loop_
_entity_poly.entity_id
_entity_poly.type
_entity_poly.pdbx_seq_one_letter_code
_entity_poly.pdbx_strand_id
1 'polypeptide(L)'
;MYDHTLILSTSKIDMPEGVNADFILKIINQTEITTEYFGVELDNPTDYENEEMKAAESAKSFFEFYFSTVQEMEYHLLTKEEARHLLDTLFNTGAKSEIMAGIKDVTIYI
;
A
#
# COMPACT_ATOMS: atom_id res chain seq x y z
N MET A 1 -6.99 -17.11 -9.54
CA MET A 1 -7.01 -15.97 -8.62
C MET A 1 -5.57 -15.52 -8.54
N TYR A 2 -5.32 -14.26 -8.86
CA TYR A 2 -3.97 -13.69 -8.90
C TYR A 2 -3.82 -12.81 -7.67
N ASP A 3 -2.76 -13.02 -6.90
CA ASP A 3 -2.49 -12.27 -5.69
C ASP A 3 -1.51 -11.14 -6.01
N HIS A 4 -1.83 -9.96 -5.49
CA HIS A 4 -1.14 -8.74 -5.79
C HIS A 4 -0.68 -8.07 -4.52
N THR A 5 0.49 -7.45 -4.60
CA THR A 5 1.03 -6.58 -3.58
C THR A 5 1.25 -5.21 -4.18
N LEU A 6 0.65 -4.19 -3.57
CA LEU A 6 0.89 -2.79 -3.86
C LEU A 6 1.45 -2.13 -2.61
N ILE A 7 2.64 -1.53 -2.71
CA ILE A 7 3.27 -0.79 -1.62
C ILE A 7 3.33 0.67 -2.03
N LEU A 8 2.65 1.49 -1.25
CA LEU A 8 2.69 2.94 -1.37
C LEU A 8 3.50 3.52 -0.21
N SER A 9 4.22 4.60 -0.48
CA SER A 9 4.84 5.40 0.56
C SER A 9 4.39 6.85 0.49
N THR A 10 4.50 7.53 1.62
CA THR A 10 4.39 8.99 1.72
C THR A 10 5.36 9.51 2.76
N SER A 11 5.44 10.83 2.92
CA SER A 11 6.17 11.44 4.04
C SER A 11 5.65 10.86 5.35
N LYS A 12 6.51 10.64 6.33
CA LYS A 12 6.11 10.07 7.62
C LYS A 12 4.89 10.78 8.19
N ILE A 13 3.86 10.00 8.52
CA ILE A 13 2.67 10.46 9.22
C ILE A 13 2.55 9.74 10.56
N ASP A 14 1.99 10.42 11.54
CA ASP A 14 1.61 9.80 12.80
C ASP A 14 0.29 9.05 12.62
N MET A 15 0.33 7.73 12.83
CA MET A 15 -0.86 6.88 12.68
C MET A 15 -1.79 7.06 13.90
N PRO A 16 -3.07 7.41 13.70
CA PRO A 16 -4.01 7.50 14.80
C PRO A 16 -4.35 6.11 15.36
N GLU A 17 -4.79 6.06 16.61
CA GLU A 17 -5.42 4.84 17.15
C GLU A 17 -6.72 4.55 16.38
N GLY A 18 -6.83 3.36 15.79
CA GLY A 18 -8.02 2.97 15.02
C GLY A 18 -7.99 3.41 13.55
N VAL A 19 -6.85 3.24 12.86
CA VAL A 19 -6.76 3.37 11.40
C VAL A 19 -7.85 2.52 10.73
N ASN A 20 -8.58 3.14 9.81
CA ASN A 20 -9.64 2.49 9.04
C ASN A 20 -9.53 2.84 7.55
N ALA A 21 -10.37 2.23 6.73
CA ALA A 21 -10.39 2.44 5.28
C ALA A 21 -10.55 3.91 4.90
N ASP A 22 -11.44 4.65 5.56
CA ASP A 22 -11.68 6.07 5.28
C ASP A 22 -10.43 6.92 5.50
N PHE A 23 -9.68 6.65 6.57
CA PHE A 23 -8.41 7.33 6.82
C PHE A 23 -7.38 7.02 5.72
N ILE A 24 -7.23 5.74 5.35
CA ILE A 24 -6.28 5.31 4.32
C ILE A 24 -6.61 5.95 2.97
N LEU A 25 -7.87 5.91 2.55
CA LEU A 25 -8.36 6.56 1.33
C LEU A 25 -8.10 8.07 1.35
N LYS A 26 -8.33 8.72 2.50
CA LYS A 26 -8.04 10.14 2.66
C LYS A 26 -6.56 10.45 2.47
N ILE A 27 -5.66 9.63 3.02
CA ILE A 27 -4.21 9.79 2.80
C ILE A 27 -3.88 9.63 1.31
N ILE A 28 -4.28 8.52 0.70
CA ILE A 28 -4.01 8.23 -0.73
C ILE A 28 -4.45 9.36 -1.66
N ASN A 29 -5.61 9.96 -1.36
CA ASN A 29 -6.23 10.97 -2.20
C ASN A 29 -5.75 12.40 -1.90
N GLN A 30 -5.22 12.68 -0.71
CA GLN A 30 -4.85 14.05 -0.29
C GLN A 30 -3.35 14.28 -0.18
N THR A 31 -2.53 13.22 -0.07
CA THR A 31 -1.07 13.35 0.00
C THR A 31 -0.39 12.97 -1.30
N GLU A 32 0.83 13.47 -1.46
CA GLU A 32 1.73 12.95 -2.48
C GLU A 32 2.16 11.54 -2.06
N ILE A 33 1.76 10.57 -2.88
CA ILE A 33 2.09 9.16 -2.71
C ILE A 33 3.06 8.72 -3.79
N THR A 34 3.97 7.83 -3.41
CA THR A 34 4.91 7.17 -4.30
C THR A 34 4.60 5.69 -4.30
N THR A 35 4.45 5.10 -5.49
CA THR A 35 4.38 3.64 -5.63
C THR A 35 5.81 3.11 -5.49
N GLU A 36 6.08 2.42 -4.39
CA GLU A 36 7.37 1.78 -4.14
C GLU A 36 7.42 0.40 -4.79
N TYR A 37 6.28 -0.31 -4.82
CA TYR A 37 6.15 -1.61 -5.45
C TYR A 37 4.74 -1.85 -5.96
N PHE A 38 4.61 -2.47 -7.13
CA PHE A 38 3.34 -3.06 -7.56
C PHE A 38 3.62 -4.32 -8.38
N GLY A 39 3.20 -5.46 -7.88
CA GLY A 39 3.47 -6.74 -8.52
C GLY A 39 2.74 -7.90 -7.86
N VAL A 40 3.24 -9.11 -8.12
CA VAL A 40 2.86 -10.32 -7.40
C VAL A 40 3.62 -10.41 -6.08
N GLU A 41 3.16 -11.25 -5.14
CA GLU A 41 3.76 -11.40 -3.81
C GLU A 41 5.32 -11.41 -3.85
N LEU A 42 5.93 -10.51 -3.07
CA LEU A 42 7.39 -10.42 -2.97
C LEU A 42 7.91 -11.60 -2.14
N ASP A 43 8.77 -12.43 -2.73
CA ASP A 43 9.66 -13.30 -1.95
C ASP A 43 10.56 -12.41 -1.06
N ASN A 44 10.22 -12.37 0.23
CA ASN A 44 10.91 -11.79 1.37
C ASN A 44 11.98 -10.69 1.07
N PRO A 45 11.60 -9.39 1.04
CA PRO A 45 12.50 -8.29 0.69
C PRO A 45 13.58 -7.95 1.75
N THR A 46 13.54 -8.59 2.93
CA THR A 46 14.41 -8.28 4.08
C THR A 46 15.90 -8.63 3.91
N ASP A 47 16.28 -9.32 2.84
CA ASP A 47 17.66 -9.77 2.62
C ASP A 47 18.61 -8.69 2.06
N TYR A 48 18.14 -7.49 1.72
CA TYR A 48 18.93 -6.49 0.96
C TYR A 48 18.96 -5.05 1.51
N GLU A 49 18.70 -4.83 2.80
CA GLU A 49 18.73 -3.47 3.38
C GLU A 49 20.09 -3.07 3.97
N ASN A 50 20.65 -1.95 3.51
CA ASN A 50 21.80 -1.28 4.15
C ASN A 50 21.35 -0.13 5.09
N GLU A 51 22.26 0.45 5.88
CA GLU A 51 21.90 1.48 6.88
C GLU A 51 21.33 2.78 6.27
N GLU A 52 21.71 3.12 5.05
CA GLU A 52 21.17 4.29 4.34
C GLU A 52 19.72 4.06 3.90
N MET A 53 19.38 2.84 3.46
CA MET A 53 18.00 2.45 3.15
C MET A 53 17.11 2.50 4.40
N LYS A 54 17.60 1.99 5.54
CA LYS A 54 16.88 2.05 6.82
C LYS A 54 16.63 3.49 7.28
N ALA A 55 17.60 4.39 7.08
CA ALA A 55 17.45 5.79 7.40
C ALA A 55 16.38 6.47 6.52
N ALA A 56 16.39 6.20 5.20
CA ALA A 56 15.38 6.71 4.28
C ALA A 56 13.96 6.19 4.60
N GLU A 57 13.84 4.92 4.99
CA GLU A 57 12.58 4.29 5.42
C GLU A 57 12.05 4.82 6.76
N SER A 58 12.93 5.33 7.63
CA SER A 58 12.53 5.92 8.91
C SER A 58 11.78 7.26 8.76
N ALA A 59 11.95 7.92 7.60
CA ALA A 59 11.33 9.20 7.23
C ALA A 59 10.06 9.03 6.39
N LYS A 60 9.66 7.78 6.09
CA LYS A 60 8.47 7.45 5.32
C LYS A 60 7.48 6.64 6.15
N SER A 61 6.22 6.71 5.74
CA SER A 61 5.17 5.78 6.16
C SER A 61 4.77 4.93 4.97
N PHE A 62 4.61 3.62 5.20
CA PHE A 62 4.29 2.66 4.16
C PHE A 62 2.86 2.13 4.31
N PHE A 63 2.21 1.88 3.18
CA PHE A 63 0.90 1.29 3.08
C PHE A 63 0.99 0.10 2.14
N GLU A 64 0.81 -1.09 2.69
CA GLU A 64 0.93 -2.35 1.98
C GLU A 64 -0.46 -2.92 1.76
N PHE A 65 -0.84 -3.09 0.49
CA PHE A 65 -2.12 -3.62 0.08
C PHE A 65 -1.92 -5.00 -0.51
N TYR A 66 -2.61 -5.97 0.06
CA TYR A 66 -2.67 -7.35 -0.39
C TYR A 66 -4.09 -7.63 -0.86
N PHE A 67 -4.25 -7.96 -2.14
CA PHE A 67 -5.57 -8.20 -2.72
C PHE A 67 -5.48 -9.19 -3.87
N SER A 68 -6.60 -9.84 -4.15
CA SER A 68 -6.69 -10.82 -5.22
C SER A 68 -7.62 -10.36 -6.35
N THR A 69 -7.26 -10.66 -7.59
CA THR A 69 -8.13 -10.42 -8.75
C THR A 69 -8.37 -11.69 -9.56
N VAL A 70 -9.35 -11.64 -10.46
CA VAL A 70 -9.69 -12.75 -11.36
C VAL A 70 -8.74 -12.80 -12.57
N GLN A 71 -8.16 -11.67 -12.96
CA GLN A 71 -7.34 -11.50 -14.15
C GLN A 71 -5.97 -10.98 -13.80
N GLU A 72 -4.94 -11.40 -14.54
CA GLU A 72 -3.61 -10.84 -14.36
C GLU A 72 -3.59 -9.33 -14.65
N MET A 73 -2.78 -8.59 -13.89
CA MET A 73 -2.63 -7.14 -14.03
C MET A 73 -1.31 -6.80 -14.73
N GLU A 74 -1.37 -5.93 -15.73
CA GLU A 74 -0.19 -5.40 -16.40
C GLU A 74 0.38 -4.19 -15.64
N TYR A 75 1.11 -4.44 -14.55
CA TYR A 75 1.59 -3.40 -13.62
C TYR A 75 2.35 -2.25 -14.28
N HIS A 76 3.11 -2.55 -15.34
CA HIS A 76 3.93 -1.59 -16.07
C HIS A 76 3.14 -0.58 -16.91
N LEU A 77 1.83 -0.82 -17.10
CA LEU A 77 0.94 0.09 -17.81
C LEU A 77 0.08 0.94 -16.87
N LEU A 78 0.06 0.64 -15.56
CA LEU A 78 -0.76 1.35 -14.60
C LEU A 78 -0.16 2.72 -14.24
N THR A 79 -0.90 3.76 -14.57
CA THR A 79 -0.63 5.12 -14.12
C THR A 79 -0.96 5.29 -12.64
N LYS A 80 -0.46 6.38 -12.03
CA LYS A 80 -0.78 6.74 -10.64
C LYS A 80 -2.29 6.90 -10.42
N GLU A 81 -3.02 7.44 -11.39
CA GLU A 81 -4.48 7.62 -11.27
C GLU A 81 -5.22 6.29 -11.35
N GLU A 82 -4.78 5.36 -12.19
CA GLU A 82 -5.39 4.03 -12.28
C GLU A 82 -5.12 3.20 -11.01
N ALA A 83 -3.93 3.31 -10.42
CA ALA A 83 -3.64 2.68 -9.12
C ALA A 83 -4.51 3.27 -7.98
N ARG A 84 -4.78 4.58 -7.99
CA ARG A 84 -5.71 5.21 -7.05
C ARG A 84 -7.14 4.73 -7.25
N HIS A 85 -7.62 4.72 -8.50
CA HIS A 85 -8.96 4.25 -8.83
C HIS A 85 -9.15 2.77 -8.46
N LEU A 86 -8.11 1.95 -8.63
CA LEU A 86 -8.11 0.56 -8.17
C LEU A 86 -8.33 0.48 -6.66
N LEU A 87 -7.56 1.23 -5.86
CA LEU A 87 -7.71 1.26 -4.41
C LEU A 87 -9.10 1.73 -3.98
N ASP A 88 -9.60 2.82 -4.57
CA ASP A 88 -10.97 3.29 -4.33
C ASP A 88 -11.99 2.18 -4.62
N THR A 89 -11.81 1.43 -5.72
CA THR A 89 -12.70 0.32 -6.08
C THR A 89 -12.60 -0.83 -5.07
N LEU A 90 -11.39 -1.20 -4.66
CA LEU A 90 -11.15 -2.28 -3.70
C LEU A 90 -11.78 -1.98 -2.33
N PHE A 91 -11.67 -0.74 -1.84
CA PHE A 91 -12.33 -0.34 -0.59
C PHE A 91 -13.85 -0.20 -0.72
N ASN A 92 -14.36 0.25 -1.87
CA ASN A 92 -15.81 0.49 -2.05
C ASN A 92 -16.61 -0.75 -2.47
N THR A 93 -15.96 -1.80 -2.96
CA THR A 93 -16.64 -3.05 -3.35
C THR A 93 -17.14 -3.88 -2.17
N GLY A 94 -16.91 -3.43 -0.92
CA GLY A 94 -17.45 -4.06 0.28
C GLY A 94 -16.73 -5.34 0.70
N ALA A 95 -15.54 -5.60 0.12
CA ALA A 95 -14.64 -6.61 0.63
C ALA A 95 -14.28 -6.28 2.09
N LYS A 96 -14.31 -7.28 2.97
CA LYS A 96 -13.89 -7.09 4.36
C LYS A 96 -12.40 -6.80 4.34
N SER A 97 -12.03 -5.55 4.61
CA SER A 97 -10.64 -5.19 4.78
C SER A 97 -10.18 -5.51 6.20
N GLU A 98 -9.07 -6.23 6.32
CA GLU A 98 -8.33 -6.35 7.57
C GLU A 98 -7.19 -5.32 7.55
N ILE A 99 -7.23 -4.39 8.49
CA ILE A 99 -6.27 -3.28 8.57
C ILE A 99 -5.47 -3.45 9.85
N MET A 100 -4.16 -3.60 9.70
CA MET A 100 -3.20 -3.68 10.79
C MET A 100 -2.28 -2.47 10.72
N ALA A 101 -2.43 -1.55 11.65
CA ALA A 101 -1.58 -0.36 11.74
C ALA A 101 -0.50 -0.55 12.80
N GLY A 102 0.76 -0.37 12.38
CA GLY A 102 1.91 -0.20 13.26
C GLY A 102 2.18 1.26 13.57
N ILE A 103 3.41 1.55 14.03
CA ILE A 103 3.82 2.91 14.40
C ILE A 103 3.91 3.83 13.17
N LYS A 104 4.36 3.30 12.03
CA LYS A 104 4.55 4.06 10.78
C LYS A 104 4.03 3.35 9.53
N ASP A 105 3.74 2.06 9.62
CA ASP A 105 3.37 1.20 8.50
C ASP A 105 1.95 0.66 8.69
N VAL A 106 1.22 0.50 7.58
CA VAL A 106 -0.14 -0.04 7.59
C VAL A 106 -0.22 -1.19 6.59
N THR A 107 -0.60 -2.36 7.07
CA THR A 107 -0.82 -3.56 6.27
C THR A 107 -2.33 -3.77 6.10
N ILE A 108 -2.76 -3.98 4.85
CA ILE A 108 -4.17 -3.95 4.45
C ILE A 108 -4.44 -5.17 3.57
N TYR A 109 -5.29 -6.07 4.04
CA TYR A 109 -5.76 -7.24 3.27
C TYR A 109 -7.18 -6.98 2.77
N ILE A 110 -7.43 -7.13 1.47
CA ILE A 110 -8.72 -6.85 0.81
C ILE A 110 -9.20 -8.10 0.05
#